data_AF-A0A924P3R4-F1
#
_entry.id   AF-A0A924P3R4-F1
#
_cell.length_a   1.000
_cell.length_b   1.000
_cell.length_c   1.000
_cell.angle_alpha   90.00
_cell.angle_beta   90.00
_cell.angle_gamma   90.00
#
_symmetry.space_group_name_H-M   'P 1'
#
loop_
_entity.id
_entity.type
_entity.pdbx_description
1 polymer ?
#
loop_
_entity_poly.entity_id
_entity_poly.type
_entity_poly.pdbx_seq_one_letter_code
_entity_poly.pdbx_strand_id
1 'polypeptide(L)' 'MNHFINIQDAAGATHVIFTRHITNLTLQNSTAKIHINSGGSTMAVHTKYTIKELLDIIVKEG' A
#
# COMPACT_ATOMS: atom_id res chain seq x y z
N MET A 1 -2.18 18.45 3.16
CA MET A 1 -2.95 17.47 3.96
C MET A 1 -2.17 16.15 4.03
N ASN A 2 -2.32 15.37 5.09
CA ASN A 2 -1.74 14.02 5.13
C ASN A 2 -2.69 13.08 4.39
N HIS A 3 -2.33 12.68 3.18
CA HIS A 3 -3.08 11.72 2.38
C HIS A 3 -2.80 10.30 2.89
N PHE A 4 -3.85 9.55 3.17
CA PHE A 4 -3.78 8.17 3.61
C PHE A 4 -4.81 7.32 2.86
N ILE A 5 -4.50 6.05 2.70
CA ILE A 5 -5.36 5.05 2.07
C ILE A 5 -5.65 3.91 3.05
N ASN A 6 -6.80 3.28 2.89
CA ASN A 6 -7.13 2.03 3.58
C ASN A 6 -6.94 0.87 2.62
N ILE A 7 -6.06 -0.08 2.96
CA ILE A 7 -5.84 -1.27 2.14
C ILE A 7 -6.05 -2.54 2.97
N GLN A 8 -6.40 -3.64 2.31
CA GLN A 8 -6.44 -4.94 2.96
C GLN A 8 -5.25 -5.79 2.51
N ASP A 9 -4.61 -6.45 3.46
CA ASP A 9 -3.59 -7.44 3.16
C ASP A 9 -4.20 -8.74 2.64
N ALA A 10 -3.34 -9.69 2.25
CA ALA A 10 -3.74 -11.00 1.76
C ALA A 10 -4.52 -11.84 2.80
N ALA A 11 -4.39 -11.54 4.10
CA ALA A 11 -5.14 -12.19 5.17
C ALA A 11 -6.47 -11.48 5.50
N GLY A 12 -6.75 -10.34 4.86
CA GLY A 12 -7.95 -9.54 5.07
C GLY A 12 -7.82 -8.49 6.18
N ALA A 13 -6.66 -8.33 6.81
CA ALA A 13 -6.46 -7.28 7.79
C ALA A 13 -6.36 -5.91 7.10
N THR A 14 -6.97 -4.90 7.69
CA THR A 14 -7.00 -3.54 7.14
C THR A 14 -5.84 -2.72 7.68
N HIS A 15 -5.10 -2.07 6.80
CA HIS A 15 -3.95 -1.21 7.12
C HIS A 15 -4.23 0.21 6.63
N VAL A 16 -3.99 1.18 7.51
CA VAL A 16 -3.99 2.61 7.17
C VAL A 16 -2.57 2.99 6.76
N ILE A 17 -2.39 3.45 5.51
CA ILE A 17 -1.08 3.81 4.98
C ILE A 17 -1.09 5.27 4.56
N PHE A 18 -0.17 6.07 5.11
CA PHE A 18 0.09 7.40 4.60
C PHE A 18 0.84 7.33 3.27
N THR A 19 0.25 7.85 2.20
CA THR A 19 0.76 7.69 0.83
C THR A 19 2.15 8.28 0.65
N ARG A 20 2.49 9.35 1.38
CA ARG A 20 3.84 9.96 1.40
C ARG A 20 4.97 9.01 1.81
N HIS A 21 4.64 7.96 2.56
CA HIS A 21 5.61 7.00 3.06
C HIS A 21 5.75 5.79 2.14
N ILE A 22 4.91 5.68 1.10
CA ILE A 22 5.06 4.63 0.09
C ILE A 22 6.29 4.97 -0.74
N THR A 23 7.26 4.08 -0.71
CA THR A 23 8.55 4.24 -1.41
C THR A 23 8.62 3.40 -2.67
N ASN A 24 7.92 2.26 -2.70
CA ASN A 24 7.90 1.36 -3.84
C ASN A 24 6.65 0.48 -3.83
N LEU A 25 6.25 0.02 -5.02
CA LEU A 25 5.18 -0.95 -5.26
C LEU A 25 5.75 -2.10 -6.10
N THR A 26 5.65 -3.33 -5.61
CA THR A 26 6.15 -4.50 -6.33
C THR A 26 5.06 -5.56 -6.49
N LEU A 27 5.27 -6.52 -7.39
CA LEU A 27 4.39 -7.67 -7.54
C LEU A 27 4.87 -8.81 -6.62
N GLN A 28 3.95 -9.50 -5.94
CA GLN A 28 4.18 -10.76 -5.25
C GLN A 28 2.94 -11.65 -5.43
N ASN A 29 3.12 -12.85 -6.01
CA ASN A 29 2.02 -13.80 -6.27
C ASN A 29 0.82 -13.16 -7.00
N SER A 30 1.09 -12.37 -8.05
CA SER A 30 0.09 -11.63 -8.85
C SER A 30 -0.66 -10.50 -8.13
N THR A 31 -0.41 -10.26 -6.84
CA THR A 31 -0.93 -9.11 -6.11
C THR A 31 0.18 -8.11 -5.75
N ALA A 32 -0.18 -6.90 -5.37
CA ALA A 32 0.72 -5.81 -5.07
C ALA A 32 1.27 -5.94 -3.66
N LYS A 33 2.53 -5.56 -3.49
CA LYS A 33 3.20 -5.38 -2.21
C LYS A 33 3.66 -3.94 -2.10
N ILE A 34 3.30 -3.31 -0.99
CA ILE A 34 3.62 -1.90 -0.71
C ILE A 34 4.83 -1.85 0.20
N HIS A 35 5.85 -1.10 -0.17
CA HIS A 35 6.99 -0.80 0.69
C HIS A 35 6.86 0.60 1.27
N ILE A 36 6.90 0.69 2.59
CA ILE A 36 6.63 1.90 3.36
C ILE A 36 7.88 2.24 4.16
N ASN A 37 8.32 3.50 4.11
CA ASN A 37 9.39 4.02 4.96
C ASN A 37 8.89 5.26 5.71
N SER A 38 8.82 5.16 7.04
CA SER A 38 8.43 6.26 7.92
C SER A 38 9.46 6.41 9.04
N GLY A 39 10.18 7.53 9.05
CA GLY A 39 11.07 7.91 10.15
C GLY A 39 12.18 6.91 10.47
N GLY A 40 12.66 6.13 9.48
CA GLY A 40 13.71 5.13 9.66
C GLY A 40 13.19 3.70 9.88
N SER A 41 11.88 3.52 10.02
CA SER A 41 11.24 2.20 10.04
C SER A 41 10.72 1.82 8.67
N THR A 42 11.09 0.62 8.20
CA THR A 42 10.59 0.05 6.95
C THR A 42 9.57 -1.03 7.21
N MET A 43 8.44 -0.98 6.50
CA MET A 43 7.38 -1.98 6.54
C MET A 43 7.00 -2.40 5.13
N ALA A 44 6.56 -3.66 4.97
CA ALA A 44 6.01 -4.13 3.72
C ALA A 44 4.63 -4.77 3.95
N VAL A 45 3.65 -4.43 3.12
CA VAL A 45 2.30 -5.00 3.19
C VAL A 45 2.00 -5.73 1.89
N HIS A 46 1.78 -7.04 1.97
CA HIS A 46 1.33 -7.85 0.83
C HIS A 46 -0.19 -7.73 0.72
N THR A 47 -0.66 -7.02 -0.28
CA THR A 47 -2.07 -6.69 -0.45
C THR A 47 -2.83 -7.81 -1.16
N LYS A 48 -4.16 -7.78 -1.04
CA LYS A 48 -5.05 -8.62 -1.87
C LYS A 48 -5.33 -8.05 -3.27
N TYR A 49 -4.82 -6.85 -3.58
CA TYR A 49 -5.10 -6.12 -4.82
C TYR A 49 -4.01 -6.36 -5.85
N THR A 50 -4.33 -6.30 -7.13
CA THR A 50 -3.32 -6.16 -8.20
C THR A 50 -2.64 -4.79 -8.14
N ILE A 51 -1.50 -4.62 -8.81
CA ILE A 51 -0.82 -3.31 -8.89
C ILE A 51 -1.75 -2.25 -9.49
N LYS A 52 -2.52 -2.60 -10.53
CA LYS A 52 -3.45 -1.68 -11.19
C LYS A 52 -4.53 -1.21 -10.21
N GLU A 53 -5.20 -2.14 -9.53
CA GLU A 53 -6.25 -1.80 -8.56
C GLU A 53 -5.71 -0.93 -7.42
N LEU A 54 -4.50 -1.25 -6.94
CA LEU A 54 -3.87 -0.46 -5.89
C LEU A 54 -3.53 0.97 -6.35
N LEU A 55 -3.02 1.14 -7.58
CA LEU A 55 -2.78 2.47 -8.15
C LEU A 55 -4.07 3.26 -8.31
N ASP A 56 -5.15 2.60 -8.77
CA ASP A 56 -6.47 3.21 -8.90
C ASP A 56 -7.01 3.69 -7.53
N ILE A 57 -6.73 2.96 -6.44
CA ILE A 57 -7.04 3.38 -5.05
C ILE A 57 -6.19 4.58 -4.63
N ILE A 58 -4.87 4.51 -4.84
CA ILE A 58 -3.93 5.58 -4.44
C ILE A 58 -4.27 6.90 -5.13
N VAL A 59 -4.64 6.88 -6.41
CA VAL A 59 -4.97 8.10 -7.18
C VAL A 59 -6.36 8.65 -6.84
N LYS A 60 -7.31 7.81 -6.43
CA LYS A 60 -8.66 8.25 -6.04
C LYS A 60 -8.71 8.81 -4.61
N GLU A 61 -7.95 8.23 -3.69
CA GLU A 61 -7.97 8.58 -2.27
C GLU A 61 -6.80 9.47 -1.83
N GLY A 62 -5.70 9.48 -2.61
CA GLY A 62 -4.53 10.33 -2.40
C GLY A 62 -4.56 11.59 -3.25
#